data_AF-A0A5J9SPE6-F1
#
_entry.id   AF-A0A5J9SPE6-F1
#
_cell.length_a   1.000
_cell.length_b   1.000
_cell.length_c   1.000
_cell.angle_alpha   90.00
_cell.angle_beta   90.00
_cell.angle_gamma   90.00
#
_symmetry.space_group_name_H-M   'P 1'
#
loop_
_entity.id
_entity.type
_entity.pdbx_description
1 polymer ?
#
loop_
_entity_poly.entity_id
_entity_poly.type
_entity_poly.pdbx_seq_one_letter_code
_entity_poly.pdbx_strand_id
1 'polypeptide(L)'
;MEGTRNDDLSTVAESQDLKNIDGTPPKQSEEGDGGSNSNNEAIMAALKANQEWLQAKVAINNALIAMNDTPHHNGFFCVGQCEGQKTIDGEQMPLVLTPSAEGKDHEALVNAVKASREWLESKVIANSAVLLRGFDVRDAVEFNAVVEALGWPEIRYIGPAPRTHVHGRVWTANEGPLDQFVYFHHEMVLIKEFPEKLILFCEVPPPEGGETPFVPSFRVTERVLEEFPEVVEELDAKGLRYTLTALSKNDTKSMRGRGWEDAFGTTDKAEAEKRVNIFR
;
A
#
# COMPACT_ATOMS: atom_id res chain seq x y z
N MET A 1 -20.69 34.21 -25.22
CA MET A 1 -20.01 35.50 -24.96
C MET A 1 -18.62 35.16 -24.52
N GLU A 2 -17.65 35.56 -25.34
CA GLU A 2 -16.21 35.41 -25.13
C GLU A 2 -15.73 36.19 -23.91
N GLY A 3 -14.65 35.71 -23.30
CA GLY A 3 -13.95 36.34 -22.20
C GLY A 3 -12.73 35.50 -21.81
N THR A 4 -11.68 35.60 -22.60
CA THR A 4 -10.41 34.89 -22.52
C THR A 4 -9.38 35.58 -21.60
N ARG A 5 -8.53 34.74 -20.97
CA ARG A 5 -7.13 34.97 -20.50
C ARG A 5 -6.91 35.89 -19.27
N ASN A 6 -5.96 35.65 -18.36
CA ASN A 6 -4.82 34.72 -18.30
C ASN A 6 -4.35 34.61 -16.83
N ASP A 7 -3.73 33.47 -16.52
CA ASP A 7 -2.55 33.23 -15.66
C ASP A 7 -2.47 33.82 -14.23
N ASP A 8 -2.33 32.94 -13.23
CA ASP A 8 -1.09 32.93 -12.42
C ASP A 8 -0.88 31.62 -11.62
N LEU A 9 0.19 30.93 -12.01
CA LEU A 9 1.25 30.32 -11.19
C LEU A 9 0.96 29.04 -10.39
N SER A 10 1.11 27.95 -11.15
CA SER A 10 1.85 26.74 -10.78
C SER A 10 3.07 26.99 -9.88
N THR A 11 3.17 26.28 -8.75
CA THR A 11 4.46 26.07 -8.07
C THR A 11 5.01 24.70 -8.47
N VAL A 12 5.60 24.66 -9.66
CA VAL A 12 6.63 23.66 -9.99
C VAL A 12 7.84 24.06 -9.18
N ALA A 13 8.30 23.19 -8.26
CA ALA A 13 9.61 23.37 -7.66
C ALA A 13 10.66 23.05 -8.75
N GLU A 14 11.00 24.06 -9.53
CA GLU A 14 12.18 24.08 -10.37
C GLU A 14 13.42 23.87 -9.49
N SER A 15 14.25 22.89 -9.85
CA SER A 15 15.56 22.69 -9.26
C SER A 15 16.48 23.85 -9.67
N GLN A 16 16.53 24.90 -8.87
CA GLN A 16 17.52 25.95 -9.03
C GLN A 16 18.83 25.59 -8.31
N ASP A 17 19.87 25.43 -9.14
CA ASP A 17 21.29 25.69 -8.91
C ASP A 17 21.94 25.16 -7.61
N LEU A 18 22.39 23.90 -7.66
CA LEU A 18 23.58 23.46 -6.91
C LEU A 18 24.82 23.66 -7.80
N LYS A 19 25.31 24.90 -7.87
CA LYS A 19 26.70 25.17 -8.26
C LYS A 19 27.61 24.94 -7.05
N ASN A 20 28.70 24.22 -7.29
CA ASN A 20 29.77 23.82 -6.36
C ASN A 20 29.61 22.45 -5.70
N ILE A 21 29.87 21.40 -6.47
CA ILE A 21 30.61 20.24 -5.96
C ILE A 21 31.78 20.05 -6.92
N ASP A 22 32.97 20.46 -6.47
CA ASP A 22 34.23 20.17 -7.13
C ASP A 22 34.52 18.67 -6.95
N GLY A 23 34.74 17.97 -8.06
CA GLY A 23 34.79 16.51 -8.09
C GLY A 23 34.86 16.02 -9.52
N THR A 24 36.01 16.21 -10.15
CA THR A 24 36.36 15.72 -11.49
C THR A 24 35.74 14.34 -11.78
N PRO A 25 34.91 14.18 -12.84
CA PRO A 25 34.41 12.87 -13.23
C PRO A 25 35.56 12.03 -13.82
N PRO A 26 35.65 10.71 -13.54
CA PRO A 26 36.59 9.88 -14.26
C PRO A 26 36.17 9.80 -15.74
N LYS A 27 37.17 9.89 -16.62
CA LYS A 27 37.02 9.85 -18.08
C LYS A 27 36.21 8.62 -18.52
N GLN A 28 35.25 8.87 -19.41
CA GLN A 28 34.62 7.84 -20.24
C GLN A 28 35.70 7.07 -21.01
N SER A 29 35.74 5.76 -20.84
CA SER A 29 36.20 4.83 -21.87
C SER A 29 34.97 4.38 -22.65
N GLU A 30 34.96 4.67 -23.95
CA GLU A 30 34.01 4.13 -24.91
C GLU A 30 34.08 2.59 -24.89
N GLU A 31 33.01 1.92 -24.49
CA GLU A 31 32.77 0.50 -24.79
C GLU A 31 31.28 0.16 -24.61
N GLY A 32 30.58 -0.10 -25.73
CA GLY A 32 29.42 -0.99 -25.82
C GLY A 32 28.03 -0.48 -25.39
N ASP A 33 27.25 -0.02 -26.37
CA ASP A 33 25.78 0.16 -26.31
C ASP A 33 25.04 -1.21 -26.25
N GLY A 34 25.25 -1.95 -25.16
CA GLY A 34 24.67 -3.28 -24.95
C GLY A 34 24.25 -3.58 -23.51
N GLY A 35 24.26 -2.58 -22.62
CA GLY A 35 24.00 -2.73 -21.18
C GLY A 35 22.62 -2.25 -20.70
N SER A 36 21.93 -1.39 -21.44
CA SER A 36 20.65 -0.79 -21.03
C SER A 36 19.50 -1.80 -21.06
N ASN A 37 19.34 -2.47 -22.22
CA ASN A 37 18.27 -3.44 -22.41
C ASN A 37 18.36 -4.63 -21.44
N SER A 38 19.58 -5.03 -21.04
CA SER A 38 19.79 -6.19 -20.17
C SER A 38 19.36 -5.97 -18.72
N ASN A 39 19.43 -4.73 -18.21
CA ASN A 39 19.00 -4.43 -16.83
C ASN A 39 17.47 -4.39 -16.72
N ASN A 40 16.80 -3.73 -17.68
CA ASN A 40 15.34 -3.74 -17.76
C ASN A 40 14.78 -5.14 -18.02
N GLU A 41 15.43 -5.94 -18.86
CA GLU A 41 15.11 -7.37 -19.03
C GLU A 41 15.27 -8.15 -17.72
N ALA A 42 16.30 -7.86 -16.93
CA ALA A 42 16.51 -8.49 -15.63
C ALA A 42 15.41 -8.11 -14.61
N ILE A 43 14.98 -6.84 -14.57
CA ILE A 43 13.88 -6.39 -13.72
C ILE A 43 12.57 -7.08 -14.14
N MET A 44 12.26 -7.11 -15.44
CA MET A 44 11.08 -7.81 -15.97
C MET A 44 11.13 -9.30 -15.66
N ALA A 45 12.31 -9.94 -15.79
CA ALA A 45 12.50 -11.34 -15.43
C ALA A 45 12.28 -11.59 -13.94
N ALA A 46 12.75 -10.69 -13.07
CA ALA A 46 12.52 -10.77 -11.63
C ALA A 46 11.03 -10.59 -11.26
N LEU A 47 10.33 -9.63 -11.89
CA LEU A 47 8.88 -9.46 -11.72
C LEU A 47 8.12 -10.72 -12.12
N LYS A 48 8.45 -11.30 -13.27
CA LYS A 48 7.84 -12.54 -13.75
C LYS A 48 8.13 -13.72 -12.82
N ALA A 49 9.38 -13.87 -12.37
CA ALA A 49 9.74 -14.92 -11.41
C ALA A 49 8.99 -14.77 -10.08
N ASN A 50 8.81 -13.54 -9.59
CA ASN A 50 7.99 -13.27 -8.40
C ASN A 50 6.52 -13.63 -8.64
N GLN A 51 5.97 -13.31 -9.80
CA GLN A 51 4.60 -13.67 -10.16
C GLN A 51 4.41 -15.19 -10.22
N GLU A 52 5.33 -15.91 -10.88
CA GLU A 52 5.32 -17.37 -10.95
C GLU A 52 5.44 -18.00 -9.55
N TRP A 53 6.29 -17.45 -8.67
CA TRP A 53 6.40 -17.89 -7.28
C TRP A 53 5.10 -17.67 -6.50
N LEU A 54 4.46 -16.50 -6.63
CA LEU A 54 3.18 -16.21 -5.98
C LEU A 54 2.08 -17.16 -6.49
N GLN A 55 2.02 -17.42 -7.80
CA GLN A 55 1.08 -18.37 -8.39
C GLN A 55 1.31 -19.79 -7.88
N ALA A 56 2.57 -20.24 -7.76
CA ALA A 56 2.90 -21.53 -7.19
C ALA A 56 2.47 -21.62 -5.71
N LYS A 57 2.69 -20.55 -4.92
CA LYS A 57 2.24 -20.46 -3.53
C LYS A 57 0.71 -20.55 -3.43
N VAL A 58 -0.02 -19.84 -4.28
CA VAL A 58 -1.49 -19.91 -4.35
C VAL A 58 -1.95 -21.33 -4.72
N ALA A 59 -1.30 -21.97 -5.69
CA ALA A 59 -1.64 -23.34 -6.10
C ALA A 59 -1.40 -24.36 -4.97
N ILE A 60 -0.28 -24.25 -4.24
CA ILE A 60 0.00 -25.08 -3.07
C ILE A 60 -1.06 -24.87 -1.99
N ASN A 61 -1.38 -23.62 -1.64
CA ASN A 61 -2.40 -23.33 -0.65
C ASN A 61 -3.76 -23.92 -1.07
N ASN A 62 -4.16 -23.74 -2.33
CA ASN A 62 -5.42 -24.30 -2.83
C ASN A 62 -5.42 -25.83 -2.80
N ALA A 63 -4.29 -26.48 -3.10
CA ALA A 63 -4.15 -27.94 -3.03
C ALA A 63 -4.20 -28.45 -1.58
N LEU A 64 -3.53 -27.77 -0.65
CA LEU A 64 -3.59 -28.09 0.79
C LEU A 64 -5.02 -27.95 1.33
N ILE A 65 -5.73 -26.91 0.94
CA ILE A 65 -7.15 -26.72 1.26
C ILE A 65 -7.99 -27.87 0.69
N ALA A 66 -7.77 -28.26 -0.56
CA ALA A 66 -8.51 -29.37 -1.19
C ALA A 66 -8.20 -30.75 -0.58
N MET A 67 -6.97 -30.97 -0.12
CA MET A 67 -6.54 -32.24 0.50
C MET A 67 -7.06 -32.43 1.94
N ASN A 68 -7.35 -31.35 2.65
CA ASN A 68 -7.81 -31.39 4.05
C ASN A 68 -9.32 -31.64 4.21
N ASP A 69 -10.00 -32.10 3.14
CA ASP A 69 -11.38 -32.61 3.07
C ASP A 69 -12.37 -31.97 4.07
N THR A 70 -12.29 -30.66 4.16
CA THR A 70 -13.26 -29.82 4.83
C THR A 70 -13.93 -29.07 3.71
N PRO A 71 -15.26 -29.09 3.60
CA PRO A 71 -15.98 -28.29 2.63
C PRO A 71 -15.84 -26.81 3.05
N HIS A 72 -14.67 -26.21 2.82
CA HIS A 72 -14.39 -24.82 3.15
C HIS A 72 -14.86 -23.88 2.04
N HIS A 73 -16.10 -24.12 1.62
CA HIS A 73 -17.03 -23.06 1.28
C HIS A 73 -18.28 -23.40 2.08
N ASN A 74 -18.40 -22.86 3.29
CA ASN A 74 -19.56 -23.09 4.15
C ASN A 74 -20.81 -22.35 3.62
N GLY A 75 -20.93 -22.23 2.29
CA GLY A 75 -21.79 -21.30 1.59
C GLY A 75 -21.50 -19.83 1.91
N PHE A 76 -20.73 -19.49 2.95
CA PHE A 76 -20.76 -18.19 3.63
C PHE A 76 -20.28 -17.01 2.79
N PHE A 77 -19.18 -17.16 2.05
CA PHE A 77 -18.68 -16.13 1.15
C PHE A 77 -19.17 -16.39 -0.28
N CYS A 78 -19.99 -15.47 -0.80
CA CYS A 78 -20.40 -15.44 -2.20
C CYS A 78 -19.56 -14.42 -2.97
N VAL A 79 -19.16 -14.75 -4.19
CA VAL A 79 -18.46 -13.81 -5.08
C VAL A 79 -19.44 -12.74 -5.53
N GLY A 80 -19.14 -11.49 -5.21
CA GLY A 80 -19.91 -10.31 -5.60
C GLY A 80 -19.19 -9.48 -6.67
N GLN A 81 -19.70 -8.27 -6.88
CA GLN A 81 -19.12 -7.27 -7.76
C GLN A 81 -19.14 -5.90 -7.10
N CYS A 82 -18.26 -5.01 -7.55
CA CYS A 82 -18.28 -3.61 -7.18
C CYS A 82 -17.99 -2.72 -8.39
N GLU A 83 -18.43 -1.47 -8.33
CA GLU A 83 -18.02 -0.46 -9.29
C GLU A 83 -16.49 -0.29 -9.28
N GLY A 84 -15.91 -0.06 -10.45
CA GLY A 84 -14.46 0.10 -10.62
C GLY A 84 -13.65 -1.21 -10.59
N GLN A 85 -14.28 -2.37 -10.35
CA GLN A 85 -13.62 -3.68 -10.40
C GLN A 85 -13.02 -3.95 -11.80
N LYS A 86 -11.82 -4.51 -11.86
CA LYS A 86 -11.13 -4.88 -13.11
C LYS A 86 -10.71 -6.34 -13.11
N THR A 87 -10.61 -6.93 -14.29
CA THR A 87 -9.96 -8.24 -14.49
C THR A 87 -8.53 -8.04 -14.96
N ILE A 88 -7.56 -8.62 -14.24
CA ILE A 88 -6.12 -8.52 -14.51
C ILE A 88 -5.54 -9.94 -14.43
N ASP A 89 -4.92 -10.43 -15.51
CA ASP A 89 -4.49 -11.85 -15.68
C ASP A 89 -5.57 -12.90 -15.36
N GLY A 90 -6.83 -12.59 -15.67
CA GLY A 90 -7.95 -13.49 -15.39
C GLY A 90 -8.48 -13.43 -13.95
N GLU A 91 -7.82 -12.67 -13.07
CA GLU A 91 -8.25 -12.48 -11.69
C GLU A 91 -9.03 -11.18 -11.51
N GLN A 92 -10.08 -11.21 -10.68
CA GLN A 92 -10.84 -10.02 -10.31
C GLN A 92 -10.06 -9.17 -9.29
N MET A 93 -9.98 -7.87 -9.50
CA MET A 93 -9.29 -6.92 -8.63
C MET A 93 -10.20 -5.73 -8.30
N PRO A 94 -10.65 -5.58 -7.04
CA PRO A 94 -10.50 -6.53 -5.95
C PRO A 94 -11.38 -7.77 -6.15
N LEU A 95 -11.09 -8.87 -5.46
CA LEU A 95 -12.09 -9.93 -5.26
C LEU A 95 -13.12 -9.43 -4.25
N VAL A 96 -14.38 -9.37 -4.65
CA VAL A 96 -15.47 -8.96 -3.76
C VAL A 96 -16.13 -10.19 -3.17
N LEU A 97 -16.14 -10.29 -1.83
CA LEU A 97 -16.83 -11.34 -1.09
C LEU A 97 -18.00 -10.73 -0.32
N THR A 98 -19.16 -11.36 -0.46
CA THR A 98 -20.44 -10.97 0.14
C THR A 98 -20.98 -12.07 1.03
N PRO A 99 -21.84 -11.78 2.02
CA PRO A 99 -22.50 -12.82 2.80
C PRO A 99 -23.42 -13.65 1.92
N SER A 100 -23.55 -14.92 2.25
CA SER A 100 -24.61 -15.76 1.71
C SER A 100 -25.95 -15.46 2.38
N ALA A 101 -27.02 -16.05 1.85
CA ALA A 101 -28.38 -15.83 2.33
C ALA A 101 -28.58 -16.11 3.83
N GLU A 102 -27.69 -16.89 4.47
CA GLU A 102 -27.85 -17.35 5.85
C GLU A 102 -26.89 -16.69 6.86
N GLY A 103 -26.02 -15.75 6.46
CA GLY A 103 -25.03 -15.22 7.40
C GLY A 103 -24.36 -13.91 7.00
N LYS A 104 -24.87 -12.79 7.55
CA LYS A 104 -24.21 -11.48 7.49
C LYS A 104 -23.75 -10.96 8.85
N ASP A 105 -24.11 -11.65 9.92
CA ASP A 105 -23.80 -11.25 11.30
C ASP A 105 -22.28 -11.24 11.57
N HIS A 106 -21.85 -10.33 12.44
CA HIS A 106 -20.45 -10.15 12.84
C HIS A 106 -19.82 -11.44 13.42
N GLU A 107 -20.50 -12.15 14.32
CA GLU A 107 -19.92 -13.36 14.94
C GLU A 107 -19.76 -14.47 13.91
N ALA A 108 -20.72 -14.59 13.00
CA ALA A 108 -20.64 -15.52 11.88
C ALA A 108 -19.45 -15.17 10.95
N LEU A 109 -19.24 -13.88 10.66
CA LEU A 109 -18.08 -13.42 9.90
C LEU A 109 -16.76 -13.77 10.60
N VAL A 110 -16.63 -13.48 11.89
CA VAL A 110 -15.42 -13.80 12.67
C VAL A 110 -15.10 -15.30 12.61
N ASN A 111 -16.12 -16.15 12.76
CA ASN A 111 -15.95 -17.60 12.68
C ASN A 111 -15.58 -18.06 11.27
N ALA A 112 -16.22 -17.50 10.24
CA ALA A 112 -15.90 -17.80 8.84
C ALA A 112 -14.48 -17.37 8.46
N VAL A 113 -14.04 -16.18 8.88
CA VAL A 113 -12.67 -15.70 8.67
C VAL A 113 -11.66 -16.64 9.35
N LYS A 114 -11.90 -17.05 10.60
CA LYS A 114 -11.04 -18.03 11.30
C LYS A 114 -10.95 -19.36 10.57
N ALA A 115 -12.07 -19.87 10.09
CA ALA A 115 -12.14 -21.14 9.38
C ALA A 115 -11.55 -21.08 7.96
N SER A 116 -11.41 -19.89 7.38
CA SER A 116 -10.97 -19.70 5.99
C SER A 116 -9.71 -18.85 5.87
N ARG A 117 -8.87 -18.74 6.92
CA ARG A 117 -7.66 -17.91 6.95
C ARG A 117 -6.74 -18.16 5.76
N GLU A 118 -6.33 -19.41 5.55
CA GLU A 118 -5.39 -19.77 4.48
C GLU A 118 -5.97 -19.52 3.09
N TRP A 119 -7.28 -19.69 2.95
CA TRP A 119 -7.99 -19.39 1.71
C TRP A 119 -8.09 -17.89 1.45
N LEU A 120 -8.47 -17.09 2.45
CA LEU A 120 -8.48 -15.63 2.34
C LEU A 120 -7.09 -15.09 2.01
N GLU A 121 -6.05 -15.62 2.64
CA GLU A 121 -4.65 -15.31 2.33
C GLU A 121 -4.31 -15.62 0.85
N SER A 122 -4.73 -16.78 0.35
CA SER A 122 -4.49 -17.13 -1.06
C SER A 122 -5.24 -16.19 -2.02
N LYS A 123 -6.44 -15.73 -1.64
CA LYS A 123 -7.20 -14.74 -2.40
C LYS A 123 -6.59 -13.34 -2.36
N VAL A 124 -6.07 -12.89 -1.21
CA VAL A 124 -5.34 -11.61 -1.15
C VAL A 124 -4.12 -11.64 -2.07
N ILE A 125 -3.37 -12.75 -2.09
CA ILE A 125 -2.22 -12.91 -2.97
C ILE A 125 -2.63 -12.89 -4.45
N ALA A 126 -3.66 -13.65 -4.84
CA ALA A 126 -4.08 -13.77 -6.23
C ALA A 126 -4.74 -12.49 -6.78
N ASN A 127 -5.57 -11.84 -5.95
CA ASN A 127 -6.44 -10.75 -6.38
C ASN A 127 -5.89 -9.36 -6.00
N SER A 128 -4.68 -9.28 -5.41
CA SER A 128 -4.04 -8.08 -4.83
C SER A 128 -4.80 -7.41 -3.67
N ALA A 129 -6.14 -7.53 -3.64
CA ALA A 129 -7.01 -7.05 -2.59
C ALA A 129 -8.30 -7.88 -2.55
N VAL A 130 -8.85 -8.05 -1.34
CA VAL A 130 -10.16 -8.67 -1.11
C VAL A 130 -11.05 -7.67 -0.38
N LEU A 131 -12.24 -7.44 -0.92
CA LEU A 131 -13.26 -6.58 -0.33
C LEU A 131 -14.35 -7.44 0.31
N LEU A 132 -14.46 -7.40 1.63
CA LEU A 132 -15.57 -7.99 2.38
C LEU A 132 -16.71 -6.97 2.45
N ARG A 133 -17.83 -7.23 1.77
CA ARG A 133 -18.95 -6.27 1.62
C ARG A 133 -20.28 -6.88 2.03
N GLY A 134 -21.08 -6.12 2.78
CA GLY A 134 -22.43 -6.50 3.18
C GLY A 134 -22.52 -7.26 4.51
N PHE A 135 -21.42 -7.36 5.25
CA PHE A 135 -21.39 -7.90 6.61
C PHE A 135 -21.73 -6.81 7.64
N ASP A 136 -22.41 -7.19 8.71
CA ASP A 136 -22.87 -6.30 9.78
C ASP A 136 -21.73 -6.07 10.80
N VAL A 137 -20.67 -5.36 10.40
CA VAL A 137 -19.58 -4.89 11.29
C VAL A 137 -19.83 -3.42 11.59
N ARG A 138 -20.10 -3.09 12.85
CA ARG A 138 -20.69 -1.80 13.25
C ARG A 138 -19.69 -0.77 13.74
N ASP A 139 -18.63 -1.22 14.39
CA ASP A 139 -17.67 -0.33 15.07
C ASP A 139 -16.26 -0.92 15.11
N ALA A 140 -15.32 -0.15 15.67
CA ALA A 140 -13.93 -0.56 15.84
C ALA A 140 -13.75 -1.81 16.72
N VAL A 141 -14.66 -2.12 17.65
CA VAL A 141 -14.56 -3.32 18.52
C VAL A 141 -14.83 -4.57 17.69
N GLU A 142 -15.92 -4.55 16.92
CA GLU A 142 -16.27 -5.62 16.00
C GLU A 142 -15.25 -5.77 14.87
N PHE A 143 -14.78 -4.64 14.31
CA PHE A 143 -13.71 -4.70 13.32
C PHE A 143 -12.43 -5.32 13.89
N ASN A 144 -12.04 -4.97 15.12
CA ASN A 144 -10.88 -5.58 15.77
C ASN A 144 -11.04 -7.11 15.92
N ALA A 145 -12.23 -7.62 16.21
CA ALA A 145 -12.46 -9.06 16.27
C ALA A 145 -12.26 -9.75 14.92
N VAL A 146 -12.58 -9.09 13.81
CA VAL A 146 -12.26 -9.56 12.44
C VAL A 146 -10.74 -9.52 12.19
N VAL A 147 -10.04 -8.46 12.64
CA VAL A 147 -8.57 -8.37 12.54
C VAL A 147 -7.88 -9.51 13.31
N GLU A 148 -8.29 -9.77 14.55
CA GLU A 148 -7.80 -10.90 15.35
C GLU A 148 -8.16 -12.25 14.71
N ALA A 149 -9.33 -12.33 14.05
CA ALA A 149 -9.75 -13.52 13.33
C ALA A 149 -8.84 -13.82 12.14
N LEU A 150 -8.23 -12.84 11.47
CA LEU A 150 -7.27 -13.06 10.40
C LEU A 150 -5.95 -13.65 10.91
N GLY A 151 -5.55 -13.31 12.13
CA GLY A 151 -4.32 -13.83 12.74
C GLY A 151 -3.03 -13.26 12.17
N TRP A 152 -3.09 -12.15 11.43
CA TRP A 152 -1.91 -11.45 10.94
C TRP A 152 -1.14 -10.78 12.11
N PRO A 153 0.20 -10.70 12.03
CA PRO A 153 1.00 -9.99 13.02
C PRO A 153 0.69 -8.49 13.00
N GLU A 154 0.69 -7.86 14.18
CA GLU A 154 0.61 -6.41 14.29
C GLU A 154 1.97 -5.78 13.99
N ILE A 155 1.97 -4.65 13.29
CA ILE A 155 3.16 -3.82 13.10
C ILE A 155 2.92 -2.45 13.74
N ARG A 156 3.96 -1.91 14.37
CA ARG A 156 3.90 -0.54 14.89
C ARG A 156 3.96 0.43 13.71
N TYR A 157 2.99 1.36 13.65
CA TYR A 157 3.00 2.42 12.65
C TYR A 157 4.18 3.39 12.86
N ILE A 158 4.96 3.58 11.81
CA ILE A 158 6.05 4.56 11.75
C ILE A 158 5.89 5.33 10.44
N GLY A 159 5.09 6.40 10.46
CA GLY A 159 4.90 7.25 9.29
C GLY A 159 4.60 8.71 9.63
N PRO A 160 4.44 9.57 8.61
CA PRO A 160 4.35 11.03 8.77
C PRO A 160 2.94 11.54 9.08
N ALA A 161 1.93 10.68 9.04
CA ALA A 161 0.56 11.06 9.37
C ALA A 161 0.29 10.79 10.86
N PRO A 162 -0.37 11.71 11.59
CA PRO A 162 -0.87 11.40 12.93
C PRO A 162 -1.92 10.28 12.84
N ARG A 163 -1.96 9.44 13.88
CA ARG A 163 -2.89 8.32 14.02
C ARG A 163 -3.41 8.33 15.46
N THR A 164 -4.72 8.18 15.62
CA THR A 164 -5.36 8.02 16.94
C THR A 164 -5.70 6.56 17.16
N HIS A 165 -5.33 6.03 18.33
CA HIS A 165 -5.72 4.70 18.76
C HIS A 165 -7.22 4.68 19.07
N VAL A 166 -7.94 3.71 18.53
CA VAL A 166 -9.40 3.57 18.75
C VAL A 166 -9.70 2.39 19.67
N HIS A 167 -9.28 1.18 19.28
CA HIS A 167 -9.53 -0.04 20.05
C HIS A 167 -8.61 -1.18 19.60
N GLY A 168 -8.01 -1.93 20.54
CA GLY A 168 -7.18 -3.10 20.18
C GLY A 168 -6.07 -2.73 19.19
N ARG A 169 -6.09 -3.35 18.00
CA ARG A 169 -5.16 -3.08 16.89
C ARG A 169 -5.70 -2.06 15.87
N VAL A 170 -6.81 -1.39 16.18
CA VAL A 170 -7.50 -0.44 15.29
C VAL A 170 -7.07 0.99 15.62
N TRP A 171 -6.61 1.67 14.58
CA TRP A 171 -6.21 3.07 14.58
C TRP A 171 -6.93 3.80 13.45
N THR A 172 -7.07 5.12 13.57
CA THR A 172 -7.59 5.95 12.47
C THR A 172 -6.65 5.90 11.25
N ALA A 173 -7.21 6.10 10.05
CA ALA A 173 -6.45 6.05 8.81
C ALA A 173 -5.72 7.38 8.54
N ASN A 174 -6.42 8.36 8.01
CA ASN A 174 -5.88 9.69 7.75
C ASN A 174 -6.66 10.71 8.59
N GLU A 175 -5.94 11.60 9.30
CA GLU A 175 -6.53 12.66 10.12
C GLU A 175 -6.20 14.07 9.60
N GLY A 176 -5.56 14.17 8.44
CA GLY A 176 -5.30 15.48 7.83
C GLY A 176 -6.48 16.03 7.02
N PRO A 177 -6.29 17.13 6.28
CA PRO A 177 -7.40 17.84 5.63
C PRO A 177 -8.16 16.98 4.61
N LEU A 178 -9.49 17.12 4.61
CA LEU A 178 -10.40 16.34 3.74
C LEU A 178 -10.37 16.77 2.26
N ASP A 179 -9.88 17.98 1.97
CA ASP A 179 -9.78 18.56 0.63
C ASP A 179 -8.48 18.17 -0.10
N GLN A 180 -7.58 17.43 0.56
CA GLN A 180 -6.30 17.05 0.00
C GLN A 180 -6.28 15.58 -0.42
N PHE A 181 -5.71 15.33 -1.60
CA PHE A 181 -5.50 13.99 -2.11
C PHE A 181 -4.29 13.33 -1.45
N VAL A 182 -4.47 12.06 -1.07
CA VAL A 182 -3.37 11.17 -0.73
C VAL A 182 -2.92 10.46 -2.00
N TYR A 183 -1.68 10.69 -2.43
CA TYR A 183 -1.11 10.07 -3.63
C TYR A 183 -0.85 8.58 -3.43
N PHE A 184 -0.81 7.81 -4.52
CA PHE A 184 -0.44 6.40 -4.47
C PHE A 184 0.95 6.20 -3.85
N HIS A 185 1.02 5.25 -2.91
CA HIS A 185 2.25 4.84 -2.25
C HIS A 185 2.04 3.43 -1.68
N HIS A 186 3.15 2.75 -1.37
CA HIS A 186 3.12 1.61 -0.47
C HIS A 186 3.15 2.11 0.98
N GLU A 187 2.39 1.47 1.87
CA GLU A 187 2.33 1.84 3.27
C GLU A 187 3.73 1.73 3.89
N MET A 188 4.19 2.79 4.57
CA MET A 188 5.52 2.86 5.21
C MET A 188 6.71 2.61 4.27
N VAL A 189 6.60 2.96 2.98
CA VAL A 189 7.64 2.74 1.93
C VAL A 189 9.05 3.29 2.26
N LEU A 190 9.17 4.22 3.21
CA LEU A 190 10.45 4.82 3.62
C LEU A 190 11.07 4.16 4.86
N ILE A 191 10.46 3.08 5.37
CA ILE A 191 10.90 2.37 6.57
C ILE A 191 11.30 0.94 6.20
N LYS A 192 12.36 0.42 6.82
CA LYS A 192 12.89 -0.93 6.57
C LYS A 192 11.91 -2.04 6.95
N GLU A 193 11.18 -1.84 8.04
CA GLU A 193 10.10 -2.73 8.49
C GLU A 193 8.77 -2.13 8.03
N PHE A 194 8.19 -2.69 6.97
CA PHE A 194 6.92 -2.27 6.39
C PHE A 194 5.87 -3.39 6.48
N PRO A 195 4.57 -3.07 6.52
CA PRO A 195 3.53 -4.08 6.56
C PRO A 195 3.50 -4.90 5.27
N GLU A 196 3.35 -6.22 5.40
CA GLU A 196 3.03 -7.07 4.25
C GLU A 196 1.59 -6.89 3.76
N LYS A 197 0.68 -6.50 4.67
CA LYS A 197 -0.77 -6.45 4.46
C LYS A 197 -1.35 -5.28 5.23
N LEU A 198 -2.39 -4.69 4.65
CA LEU A 198 -3.19 -3.63 5.26
C LEU A 198 -4.66 -4.03 5.20
N ILE A 199 -5.41 -3.75 6.25
CA ILE A 199 -6.86 -3.90 6.28
C ILE A 199 -7.50 -2.58 6.69
N LEU A 200 -8.57 -2.21 5.99
CA LEU A 200 -9.30 -0.96 6.19
C LEU A 200 -10.76 -1.27 6.49
N PHE A 201 -11.37 -0.43 7.30
CA PHE A 201 -12.78 -0.52 7.67
C PHE A 201 -13.45 0.84 7.53
N CYS A 202 -14.64 0.83 6.92
CA CYS A 202 -15.50 1.98 6.80
C CYS A 202 -16.59 1.88 7.88
N GLU A 203 -16.37 2.57 8.99
CA GLU A 203 -17.37 2.70 10.06
C GLU A 203 -18.50 3.65 9.66
N VAL A 204 -18.13 4.78 9.05
CA VAL A 204 -19.07 5.79 8.55
C VAL A 204 -18.74 6.10 7.09
N PRO A 205 -19.64 5.80 6.13
CA PRO A 205 -19.41 6.12 4.73
C PRO A 205 -19.42 7.63 4.51
N PRO A 206 -18.49 8.16 3.69
CA PRO A 206 -18.48 9.58 3.34
C PRO A 206 -19.72 9.95 2.52
N PRO A 207 -20.21 11.21 2.62
CA PRO A 207 -21.34 11.67 1.81
C PRO A 207 -20.98 11.82 0.32
N GLU A 208 -19.72 12.15 0.01
CA GLU A 208 -19.16 12.25 -1.33
C GLU A 208 -17.63 12.02 -1.26
N GLY A 209 -17.05 11.47 -2.33
CA GLY A 209 -15.62 11.18 -2.38
C GLY A 209 -15.16 10.24 -1.27
N GLY A 210 -13.91 10.43 -0.81
CA GLY A 210 -13.35 9.67 0.32
C GLY A 210 -13.09 8.20 0.02
N GLU A 211 -13.14 7.78 -1.25
CA GLU A 211 -12.75 6.44 -1.65
C GLU A 211 -11.25 6.23 -1.41
N THR A 212 -10.88 4.99 -1.10
CA THR A 212 -9.48 4.56 -1.03
C THR A 212 -9.11 3.83 -2.32
N PRO A 213 -8.65 4.54 -3.37
CA PRO A 213 -8.21 3.87 -4.59
C PRO A 213 -6.96 3.03 -4.31
N PHE A 214 -6.83 1.91 -5.01
CA PHE A 214 -5.62 1.10 -5.01
C PHE A 214 -5.26 0.69 -6.44
N VAL A 215 -3.98 0.39 -6.66
CA VAL A 215 -3.47 -0.07 -7.95
C VAL A 215 -2.44 -1.18 -7.73
N PRO A 216 -2.48 -2.29 -8.50
CA PRO A 216 -1.46 -3.32 -8.40
C PRO A 216 -0.10 -2.77 -8.86
N SER A 217 0.83 -2.61 -7.93
CA SER A 217 2.12 -1.95 -8.20
C SER A 217 2.92 -2.63 -9.30
N PHE A 218 2.88 -3.96 -9.40
CA PHE A 218 3.61 -4.69 -10.43
C PHE A 218 3.17 -4.30 -11.85
N ARG A 219 1.88 -3.99 -12.05
CA ARG A 219 1.36 -3.50 -13.34
C ARG A 219 1.83 -2.11 -13.69
N VAL A 220 1.99 -1.26 -12.68
CA VAL A 220 2.60 0.05 -12.86
C VAL A 220 4.06 -0.14 -13.28
N THR A 221 4.79 -1.04 -12.62
CA THR A 221 6.19 -1.31 -12.94
C THR A 221 6.37 -1.87 -14.36
N GLU A 222 5.59 -2.88 -14.76
CA GLU A 222 5.58 -3.43 -16.14
C GLU A 222 5.40 -2.31 -17.16
N ARG A 223 4.37 -1.48 -16.96
CA ARG A 223 4.03 -0.41 -17.90
C ARG A 223 5.10 0.69 -17.94
N VAL A 224 5.72 1.04 -16.81
CA VAL A 224 6.78 2.05 -16.76
C VAL A 224 8.07 1.52 -17.39
N LEU A 225 8.39 0.24 -17.24
CA LEU A 225 9.52 -0.40 -17.94
C LEU A 225 9.33 -0.37 -19.46
N GLU A 226 8.11 -0.56 -19.94
CA GLU A 226 7.78 -0.50 -21.37
C GLU A 226 7.76 0.95 -21.91
N GLU A 227 7.12 1.88 -21.19
CA GLU A 227 6.92 3.25 -21.67
C GLU A 227 8.12 4.18 -21.41
N PHE A 228 8.90 3.94 -20.35
CA PHE A 228 9.98 4.82 -19.88
C PHE A 228 11.25 4.06 -19.43
N PRO A 229 11.82 3.16 -20.25
CA PRO A 229 12.95 2.31 -19.85
C PRO A 229 14.18 3.09 -19.37
N GLU A 230 14.50 4.21 -20.02
CA GLU A 230 15.65 5.06 -19.65
C GLU A 230 15.48 5.68 -18.25
N VAL A 231 14.24 6.04 -17.88
CA VAL A 231 13.94 6.58 -16.54
C VAL A 231 14.11 5.50 -15.49
N VAL A 232 13.67 4.26 -15.77
CA VAL A 232 13.84 3.15 -14.84
C VAL A 232 15.31 2.82 -14.62
N GLU A 233 16.12 2.81 -15.68
CA GLU A 233 17.57 2.61 -15.58
C GLU A 233 18.24 3.68 -14.72
N GLU A 234 17.87 4.95 -14.90
CA GLU A 234 18.40 6.03 -14.07
C GLU A 234 17.99 5.86 -12.60
N LEU A 235 16.74 5.49 -12.35
CA LEU A 235 16.21 5.24 -11.00
C LEU A 235 16.92 4.05 -10.32
N ASP A 236 17.18 2.97 -11.06
CA ASP A 236 17.87 1.80 -10.53
C ASP A 236 19.34 2.09 -10.23
N ALA A 237 20.01 2.84 -11.12
CA ALA A 237 21.41 3.22 -10.95
C ALA A 237 21.64 4.25 -9.83
N LYS A 238 20.73 5.21 -9.64
CA LYS A 238 20.92 6.34 -8.73
C LYS A 238 20.10 6.24 -7.44
N GLY A 239 19.02 5.47 -7.45
CA GLY A 239 18.01 5.49 -6.40
C GLY A 239 17.28 6.83 -6.29
N LEU A 240 16.55 6.99 -5.18
CA LEU A 240 15.80 8.20 -4.86
C LEU A 240 16.26 8.81 -3.54
N ARG A 241 16.28 10.14 -3.46
CA ARG A 241 16.54 10.89 -2.22
C ARG A 241 15.31 11.64 -1.77
N TYR A 242 14.74 11.22 -0.64
CA TYR A 242 13.63 11.91 0.02
C TYR A 242 14.16 12.88 1.08
N THR A 243 13.69 14.13 1.03
CA THR A 243 13.94 15.13 2.08
C THR A 243 12.62 15.43 2.77
N LEU A 244 12.54 15.16 4.07
CA LEU A 244 11.35 15.37 4.89
C LEU A 244 11.67 16.41 5.97
N THR A 245 10.76 17.36 6.14
CA THR A 245 10.81 18.34 7.23
C THR A 245 9.66 18.05 8.17
N ALA A 246 9.96 17.79 9.44
CA ALA A 246 8.97 17.57 10.49
C ALA A 246 8.97 18.75 11.47
N LEU A 247 7.78 19.20 11.86
CA LEU A 247 7.61 20.21 12.90
C LEU A 247 7.92 19.60 14.28
N SER A 248 8.03 20.43 15.33
CA SER A 248 8.21 19.90 16.69
C SER A 248 6.95 19.25 17.25
N LYS A 249 5.76 19.73 16.87
CA LYS A 249 4.48 19.20 17.34
C LYS A 249 3.61 18.76 16.16
N ASN A 250 2.65 17.88 16.44
CA ASN A 250 1.67 17.42 15.48
C ASN A 250 0.76 18.56 14.99
N ASP A 251 0.44 18.58 13.71
CA ASP A 251 -0.47 19.53 13.05
C ASP A 251 -1.39 18.82 12.05
N THR A 252 -2.66 18.60 12.44
CA THR A 252 -3.66 17.96 11.60
C THR A 252 -4.10 18.82 10.40
N LYS A 253 -3.62 20.06 10.26
CA LYS A 253 -3.84 20.88 9.06
C LYS A 253 -2.90 20.50 7.91
N SER A 254 -1.94 19.59 8.14
CA SER A 254 -0.99 19.13 7.14
C SER A 254 -1.10 17.61 6.94
N MET A 255 -1.03 17.16 5.69
CA MET A 255 -0.90 15.73 5.33
C MET A 255 0.37 15.08 5.89
N ARG A 256 1.38 15.88 6.23
CA ARG A 256 2.61 15.43 6.91
C ARG A 256 2.72 16.11 8.26
N GLY A 257 1.60 16.15 8.95
CA GLY A 257 1.41 16.86 10.20
C GLY A 257 2.19 16.30 11.37
N ARG A 258 2.68 15.06 11.31
CA ARG A 258 3.33 14.44 12.46
C ARG A 258 4.66 15.11 12.78
N GLY A 259 4.80 15.56 14.02
CA GLY A 259 6.02 16.16 14.53
C GLY A 259 7.10 15.12 14.80
N TRP A 260 8.36 15.56 14.85
CA TRP A 260 9.50 14.66 15.08
C TRP A 260 9.44 14.00 16.47
N GLU A 261 8.87 14.68 17.48
CA GLU A 261 8.78 14.16 18.84
C GLU A 261 7.92 12.90 18.92
N ASP A 262 6.77 12.93 18.23
CA ASP A 262 5.89 11.77 18.07
C ASP A 262 6.54 10.73 17.14
N ALA A 263 7.06 11.16 15.98
CA ALA A 263 7.71 10.29 15.01
C ALA A 263 8.80 9.41 15.63
N PHE A 264 9.62 9.98 16.50
CA PHE A 264 10.70 9.29 17.18
C PHE A 264 10.36 8.88 18.60
N GLY A 265 9.17 9.19 19.13
CA GLY A 265 8.72 8.83 20.48
C GLY A 265 9.61 9.40 21.59
N THR A 266 10.13 10.62 21.43
CA THR A 266 11.01 11.29 22.39
C THR A 266 10.99 12.80 22.20
N THR A 267 11.13 13.56 23.27
CA THR A 267 11.32 15.03 23.22
C THR A 267 12.80 15.44 23.30
N ASP A 268 13.71 14.47 23.46
CA ASP A 268 15.16 14.69 23.43
C ASP A 268 15.69 14.57 22.00
N LYS A 269 16.26 15.68 21.49
CA LYS A 269 16.86 15.75 20.15
C LYS A 269 18.01 14.75 19.97
N ALA A 270 18.88 14.60 20.97
CA ALA A 270 20.02 13.69 20.85
C ALA A 270 19.57 12.23 20.77
N GLU A 271 18.49 11.90 21.48
CA GLU A 271 17.87 10.58 21.39
C GLU A 271 17.12 10.37 20.05
N ALA A 272 16.43 11.40 19.55
CA ALA A 272 15.81 11.34 18.22
C ALA A 272 16.83 11.10 17.11
N GLU A 273 17.97 11.79 17.13
CA GLU A 273 19.07 11.60 16.17
C GLU A 273 19.65 10.18 16.20
N LYS A 274 19.75 9.57 17.38
CA LYS A 274 20.14 8.14 17.50
C LYS A 274 19.11 7.24 16.84
N ARG A 275 17.81 7.46 17.12
CA ARG A 275 16.72 6.66 16.55
C ARG A 275 16.63 6.80 15.03
N VAL A 276 16.87 7.99 14.48
CA VAL A 276 16.97 8.22 13.01
C VAL A 276 18.01 7.30 12.38
N ASN A 277 19.18 7.15 13.00
CA ASN A 277 20.26 6.33 12.44
C ASN A 277 19.97 4.81 12.48
N ILE A 278 18.98 4.36 13.25
CA ILE A 278 18.51 2.96 13.25
C ILE A 278 17.66 2.65 12.01
N PHE A 279 17.04 3.68 11.40
CA PHE A 279 16.22 3.55 10.19
C PHE A 279 17.01 3.72 8.88
N ARG A 280 18.34 3.94 8.95
CA ARG A 280 19.23 3.97 7.79
C ARG A 280 19.80 2.61 7.45
#